data_AF-A0A380P8P5-F1
#
_entry.id   AF-A0A380P8P5-F1
#
_cell.length_a   1.000
_cell.length_b   1.000
_cell.length_c   1.000
_cell.angle_alpha   90.00
_cell.angle_beta   90.00
_cell.angle_gamma   90.00
#
_symmetry.space_group_name_H-M   'P 1'
#
loop_
_entity.id
_entity.type
_entity.pdbx_description
1 polymer ?
#
loop_
_entity_poly.entity_id
_entity_poly.type
_entity_poly.pdbx_seq_one_letter_code
_entity_poly.pdbx_strand_id
1 'polypeptide(L)'
;MVAGAVGVTSDSIKRVAALVDAGVDAIVLDSAHGHSDGILRKVEEIRAAFPTLNIIAGNIATSEGAQALYDAGVDVVKVGIGPGSICTTRVVAGVGVPQLTAVLDAAEVAVKEGKTIIADGGLKFSGDIVKALAAGGNAVMLGSMLAGTEEAPGEVITDETSGHQFKSYRGMGSIAAMENGSKDRYFQGEVNEANKMVPEGIEGRTAYKGSLDGVIFQIIGGLRSGMGYTGAADINELIDKSRFVQITNAGLIESHPHDVQISKSAPNYSRD
;
A
#
# COMPACT_ATOMS: atom_id res chain seq x y z
N MET A 1 17.81 4.85 -2.34
CA MET A 1 16.75 4.17 -3.09
C MET A 1 15.67 5.17 -3.45
N VAL A 2 15.34 5.29 -4.72
CA VAL A 2 14.27 6.09 -5.30
C VAL A 2 13.50 5.19 -6.26
N ALA A 3 12.17 5.22 -6.20
CA ALA A 3 11.32 4.47 -7.10
C ALA A 3 10.33 5.37 -7.84
N GLY A 4 9.97 5.00 -9.06
CA GLY A 4 9.02 5.76 -9.90
C GLY A 4 7.82 4.93 -10.31
N ALA A 5 6.60 5.44 -10.07
CA ALA A 5 5.37 4.77 -10.50
C ALA A 5 5.12 4.96 -12.01
N VAL A 6 4.69 3.89 -12.68
CA VAL A 6 4.40 3.83 -14.11
C VAL A 6 3.06 3.12 -14.30
N GLY A 7 2.17 3.72 -15.10
CA GLY A 7 0.90 3.12 -15.50
C GLY A 7 1.06 2.24 -16.75
N VAL A 8 -0.03 1.59 -17.20
CA VAL A 8 -0.04 0.83 -18.45
C VAL A 8 -0.69 1.66 -19.55
N THR A 9 0.16 2.33 -20.30
CA THR A 9 -0.20 3.24 -21.39
C THR A 9 0.74 2.99 -22.57
N SER A 10 0.44 3.61 -23.72
CA SER A 10 1.28 3.50 -24.91
C SER A 10 2.66 4.15 -24.73
N ASP A 11 2.81 5.07 -23.78
CA ASP A 11 4.06 5.78 -23.47
C ASP A 11 4.83 5.23 -22.26
N SER A 12 4.37 4.12 -21.63
CA SER A 12 5.03 3.53 -20.45
C SER A 12 6.54 3.31 -20.64
N ILE A 13 6.97 2.77 -21.80
CA ILE A 13 8.40 2.53 -22.07
C ILE A 13 9.20 3.83 -22.13
N LYS A 14 8.64 4.89 -22.71
CA LYS A 14 9.32 6.21 -22.73
C LYS A 14 9.47 6.76 -21.32
N ARG A 15 8.43 6.60 -20.48
CA ARG A 15 8.47 7.01 -19.08
C ARG A 15 9.51 6.21 -18.29
N VAL A 16 9.57 4.89 -18.48
CA VAL A 16 10.58 4.03 -17.85
C VAL A 16 11.99 4.44 -18.29
N ALA A 17 12.21 4.66 -19.60
CA ALA A 17 13.49 5.12 -20.11
C ALA A 17 13.95 6.42 -19.43
N ALA A 18 13.06 7.41 -19.33
CA ALA A 18 13.36 8.68 -18.67
C ALA A 18 13.66 8.52 -17.16
N LEU A 19 12.97 7.61 -16.47
CA LEU A 19 13.25 7.30 -15.06
C LEU A 19 14.60 6.59 -14.89
N VAL A 20 14.94 5.66 -15.79
CA VAL A 20 16.24 4.97 -15.80
C VAL A 20 17.38 5.96 -16.08
N ASP A 21 17.21 6.86 -17.05
CA ASP A 21 18.18 7.92 -17.35
C ASP A 21 18.38 8.87 -16.16
N ALA A 22 17.34 9.08 -15.35
CA ALA A 22 17.39 9.85 -14.11
C ALA A 22 17.99 9.06 -12.92
N GLY A 23 18.34 7.78 -13.10
CA GLY A 23 18.98 6.95 -12.08
C GLY A 23 18.02 6.33 -11.06
N VAL A 24 16.79 5.98 -11.46
CA VAL A 24 15.84 5.29 -10.58
C VAL A 24 16.36 3.91 -10.17
N ASP A 25 16.16 3.52 -8.90
CA ASP A 25 16.57 2.20 -8.39
C ASP A 25 15.54 1.11 -8.73
N ALA A 26 14.26 1.48 -8.84
CA ALA A 26 13.16 0.58 -9.17
C ALA A 26 11.99 1.31 -9.84
N ILE A 27 11.22 0.61 -10.68
CA ILE A 27 9.91 1.11 -11.13
C ILE A 27 8.78 0.38 -10.39
N VAL A 28 7.63 1.05 -10.28
CA VAL A 28 6.39 0.46 -9.75
C VAL A 28 5.33 0.48 -10.84
N LEU A 29 5.10 -0.67 -11.49
CA LEU A 29 3.99 -0.83 -12.42
C LEU A 29 2.70 -1.02 -11.61
N ASP A 30 1.90 0.06 -11.52
CA ASP A 30 0.82 0.17 -10.54
C ASP A 30 -0.55 0.19 -11.22
N SER A 31 -1.35 -0.85 -10.98
CA SER A 31 -2.68 -1.05 -11.55
C SER A 31 -3.68 -1.51 -10.49
N ALA A 32 -4.96 -1.23 -10.72
CA ALA A 32 -6.04 -1.80 -9.92
C ALA A 32 -6.16 -3.33 -10.09
N HIS A 33 -5.66 -3.89 -11.19
CA HIS A 33 -5.67 -5.34 -11.42
C HIS A 33 -4.38 -5.82 -12.12
N GLY A 34 -3.40 -6.22 -11.32
CA GLY A 34 -2.09 -6.67 -11.79
C GLY A 34 -2.10 -8.04 -12.49
N HIS A 35 -3.13 -8.86 -12.24
CA HIS A 35 -3.31 -10.17 -12.89
C HIS A 35 -4.10 -10.06 -14.21
N SER A 36 -3.88 -8.97 -14.95
CA SER A 36 -4.49 -8.77 -16.27
C SER A 36 -3.45 -8.95 -17.37
N ASP A 37 -3.85 -9.52 -18.51
CA ASP A 37 -2.96 -9.75 -19.66
C ASP A 37 -2.18 -8.50 -20.09
N GLY A 38 -2.83 -7.32 -20.04
CA GLY A 38 -2.20 -6.06 -20.41
C GLY A 38 -1.05 -5.68 -19.47
N ILE A 39 -1.18 -5.96 -18.18
CA ILE A 39 -0.11 -5.76 -17.18
C ILE A 39 1.02 -6.74 -17.43
N LEU A 40 0.71 -8.04 -17.56
CA LEU A 40 1.71 -9.09 -17.74
C LEU A 40 2.56 -8.83 -18.98
N ARG A 41 1.92 -8.55 -20.12
CA ARG A 41 2.65 -8.19 -21.36
C ARG A 41 3.50 -6.93 -21.20
N LYS A 42 3.03 -5.95 -20.43
CA LYS A 42 3.80 -4.71 -20.20
C LYS A 42 5.02 -4.96 -19.32
N VAL A 43 4.91 -5.84 -18.32
CA VAL A 43 6.07 -6.30 -17.53
C VAL A 43 7.09 -6.96 -18.44
N GLU A 44 6.67 -7.91 -19.28
CA GLU A 44 7.56 -8.61 -20.21
C GLU A 44 8.29 -7.64 -21.15
N GLU A 45 7.55 -6.67 -21.70
CA GLU A 45 8.12 -5.61 -22.55
C GLU A 45 9.15 -4.75 -21.81
N ILE A 46 8.85 -4.34 -20.57
CA ILE A 46 9.79 -3.56 -19.74
C ILE A 46 11.02 -4.39 -19.39
N ARG A 47 10.85 -5.65 -18.96
CA ARG A 47 11.95 -6.55 -18.62
C ARG A 47 12.86 -6.77 -19.84
N ALA A 48 12.29 -6.94 -21.03
CA ALA A 48 13.07 -7.10 -22.26
C ALA A 48 13.88 -5.85 -22.59
N ALA A 49 13.30 -4.65 -22.40
CA ALA A 49 13.98 -3.38 -22.68
C ALA A 49 15.01 -3.00 -21.60
N PHE A 50 14.76 -3.38 -20.34
CA PHE A 50 15.58 -3.02 -19.17
C PHE A 50 15.90 -4.25 -18.31
N PRO A 51 16.80 -5.15 -18.76
CA PRO A 51 16.99 -6.47 -18.14
C PRO A 51 17.45 -6.47 -16.70
N THR A 52 18.12 -5.41 -16.25
CA THR A 52 18.69 -5.27 -14.89
C THR A 52 17.90 -4.34 -13.98
N LEU A 53 16.85 -3.70 -14.48
CA LEU A 53 16.02 -2.78 -13.69
C LEU A 53 15.21 -3.58 -12.67
N ASN A 54 15.11 -3.08 -11.44
CA ASN A 54 14.21 -3.66 -10.45
C ASN A 54 12.75 -3.29 -10.80
N ILE A 55 11.91 -4.29 -10.97
CA ILE A 55 10.50 -4.14 -11.31
C ILE A 55 9.65 -4.56 -10.13
N ILE A 56 8.91 -3.60 -9.59
CA ILE A 56 7.81 -3.82 -8.65
C ILE A 56 6.52 -3.78 -9.45
N ALA A 57 5.62 -4.76 -9.29
CA ALA A 57 4.33 -4.73 -9.99
C ALA A 57 3.17 -5.21 -9.12
N GLY A 58 2.00 -4.62 -9.36
CA GLY A 58 0.77 -4.98 -8.65
C GLY A 58 -0.42 -4.15 -9.10
N ASN A 59 -1.56 -4.24 -8.42
CA ASN A 59 -1.78 -5.08 -7.24
C ASN A 59 -2.39 -6.43 -7.59
N ILE A 60 -2.04 -7.44 -6.81
CA ILE A 60 -2.69 -8.74 -6.78
C ILE A 60 -3.19 -9.03 -5.36
N ALA A 61 -4.00 -10.09 -5.23
CA ALA A 61 -4.48 -10.54 -3.93
C ALA A 61 -4.62 -12.07 -3.85
N THR A 62 -4.00 -12.82 -4.77
CA THR A 62 -4.06 -14.29 -4.83
C THR A 62 -2.69 -14.87 -5.21
N SER A 63 -2.47 -16.14 -4.88
CA SER A 63 -1.25 -16.88 -5.26
C SER A 63 -1.05 -16.92 -6.78
N GLU A 64 -2.10 -17.12 -7.57
CA GLU A 64 -2.00 -17.19 -9.04
C GLU A 64 -1.57 -15.85 -9.62
N GLY A 65 -2.09 -14.74 -9.09
CA GLY A 65 -1.68 -13.41 -9.51
C GLY A 65 -0.22 -13.11 -9.17
N ALA A 66 0.26 -13.60 -8.02
CA ALA A 66 1.67 -13.50 -7.65
C ALA A 66 2.56 -14.32 -8.60
N GLN A 67 2.19 -15.57 -8.87
CA GLN A 67 2.93 -16.45 -9.79
C GLN A 67 3.02 -15.84 -11.19
N ALA A 68 1.88 -15.39 -11.74
CA ALA A 68 1.83 -14.79 -13.07
C ALA A 68 2.75 -13.56 -13.21
N LEU A 69 2.80 -12.71 -12.18
CA LEU A 69 3.71 -11.56 -12.17
C LEU A 69 5.18 -11.99 -12.10
N TYR A 70 5.52 -12.99 -11.28
CA TYR A 70 6.89 -13.48 -11.21
C TYR A 70 7.34 -14.15 -12.51
N ASP A 71 6.47 -14.94 -13.13
CA ASP A 71 6.68 -15.57 -14.44
C ASP A 71 6.93 -14.53 -15.53
N ALA A 72 6.22 -13.40 -15.49
CA ALA A 72 6.40 -12.27 -16.41
C ALA A 72 7.72 -11.49 -16.20
N GLY A 73 8.44 -11.73 -15.09
CA GLY A 73 9.75 -11.14 -14.82
C GLY A 73 9.75 -10.01 -13.78
N VAL A 74 8.73 -9.90 -12.93
CA VAL A 74 8.69 -9.00 -11.76
C VAL A 74 9.68 -9.47 -10.69
N ASP A 75 10.36 -8.52 -10.02
CA ASP A 75 11.28 -8.82 -8.91
C ASP A 75 10.56 -8.78 -7.55
N VAL A 76 9.59 -7.86 -7.39
CA VAL A 76 8.81 -7.67 -6.16
C VAL A 76 7.33 -7.52 -6.48
N VAL A 77 6.49 -8.38 -5.89
CA VAL A 77 5.03 -8.28 -6.09
C VAL A 77 4.41 -7.37 -5.02
N LYS A 78 3.55 -6.44 -5.45
CA LYS A 78 2.77 -5.57 -4.57
C LYS A 78 1.36 -6.14 -4.34
N VAL A 79 1.00 -6.32 -3.08
CA VAL A 79 -0.15 -7.12 -2.65
C VAL A 79 -1.19 -6.25 -1.97
N GLY A 80 -2.43 -6.26 -2.50
CA GLY A 80 -3.59 -5.68 -1.83
C GLY A 80 -4.64 -5.14 -2.80
N ILE A 81 -5.84 -5.74 -2.77
CA ILE A 81 -7.01 -5.29 -3.54
C ILE A 81 -8.12 -4.81 -2.60
N GLY A 82 -8.36 -3.51 -2.67
CA GLY A 82 -9.35 -2.80 -1.85
C GLY A 82 -9.09 -2.63 -0.34
N PRO A 83 -7.90 -2.85 0.26
CA PRO A 83 -7.71 -2.66 1.70
C PRO A 83 -7.48 -1.19 2.09
N GLY A 84 -7.17 -0.31 1.14
CA GLY A 84 -6.79 1.07 1.39
C GLY A 84 -7.91 1.87 2.09
N SER A 85 -7.54 2.75 3.02
CA SER A 85 -8.48 3.53 3.84
C SER A 85 -9.42 4.48 3.07
N ILE A 86 -9.08 4.76 1.81
CA ILE A 86 -9.79 5.68 0.89
C ILE A 86 -10.27 4.97 -0.37
N CYS A 87 -10.12 3.65 -0.41
CA CYS A 87 -10.50 2.81 -1.54
C CYS A 87 -11.93 2.32 -1.37
N THR A 88 -12.72 2.38 -2.44
CA THR A 88 -14.10 1.89 -2.46
C THR A 88 -14.29 0.69 -3.38
N THR A 89 -13.22 0.15 -3.98
CA THR A 89 -13.26 -1.03 -4.89
C THR A 89 -14.12 -2.18 -4.34
N ARG A 90 -13.99 -2.53 -3.05
CA ARG A 90 -14.80 -3.62 -2.46
C ARG A 90 -16.29 -3.32 -2.43
N VAL A 91 -16.66 -2.06 -2.24
CA VAL A 91 -18.05 -1.61 -2.13
C VAL A 91 -18.65 -1.41 -3.52
N VAL A 92 -17.90 -0.78 -4.43
CA VAL A 92 -18.37 -0.37 -5.75
C VAL A 92 -18.32 -1.53 -6.74
N ALA A 93 -17.22 -2.28 -6.79
CA ALA A 93 -17.02 -3.39 -7.72
C ALA A 93 -17.32 -4.77 -7.10
N GLY A 94 -17.43 -4.87 -5.76
CA GLY A 94 -17.62 -6.15 -5.08
C GLY A 94 -16.38 -7.04 -5.03
N VAL A 95 -15.19 -6.50 -5.34
CA VAL A 95 -13.95 -7.26 -5.52
C VAL A 95 -12.93 -6.95 -4.42
N GLY A 96 -12.33 -7.99 -3.85
CA GLY A 96 -11.18 -7.89 -2.96
C GLY A 96 -10.99 -9.12 -2.07
N VAL A 97 -9.85 -9.18 -1.39
CA VAL A 97 -9.49 -10.24 -0.43
C VAL A 97 -9.04 -9.59 0.88
N PRO A 98 -9.44 -10.08 2.07
CA PRO A 98 -8.91 -9.58 3.34
C PRO A 98 -7.37 -9.55 3.33
N GLN A 99 -6.78 -8.41 3.70
CA GLN A 99 -5.38 -8.11 3.40
C GLN A 99 -4.39 -9.12 4.01
N LEU A 100 -4.66 -9.59 5.23
CA LEU A 100 -3.77 -10.56 5.88
C LEU A 100 -3.74 -11.89 5.11
N THR A 101 -4.89 -12.35 4.62
CA THR A 101 -4.99 -13.54 3.75
C THR A 101 -4.29 -13.31 2.41
N ALA A 102 -4.54 -12.16 1.77
CA ALA A 102 -3.88 -11.84 0.50
C ALA A 102 -2.35 -11.85 0.60
N VAL A 103 -1.80 -11.34 1.71
CA VAL A 103 -0.36 -11.35 1.99
C VAL A 103 0.14 -12.78 2.23
N LEU A 104 -0.55 -13.59 3.03
CA LEU A 104 -0.20 -15.00 3.25
C LEU A 104 -0.16 -15.79 1.93
N ASP A 105 -1.22 -15.69 1.12
CA ASP A 105 -1.36 -16.43 -0.14
C ASP A 105 -0.26 -16.04 -1.15
N ALA A 106 0.11 -14.75 -1.22
CA ALA A 106 1.18 -14.27 -2.09
C ALA A 106 2.57 -14.62 -1.55
N ALA A 107 2.76 -14.63 -0.24
CA ALA A 107 4.03 -14.94 0.40
C ALA A 107 4.46 -16.39 0.14
N GLU A 108 3.51 -17.34 0.16
CA GLU A 108 3.80 -18.75 -0.16
C GLU A 108 4.42 -18.92 -1.55
N VAL A 109 3.99 -18.11 -2.53
CA VAL A 109 4.56 -18.11 -3.88
C VAL A 109 5.91 -17.42 -3.90
N ALA A 110 6.03 -16.27 -3.25
CA ALA A 110 7.28 -15.51 -3.19
C ALA A 110 8.43 -16.34 -2.62
N VAL A 111 8.18 -17.14 -1.58
CA VAL A 111 9.17 -18.04 -0.99
C VAL A 111 9.61 -19.12 -1.99
N LYS A 112 8.67 -19.73 -2.75
CA LYS A 112 8.99 -20.74 -3.76
C LYS A 112 9.84 -20.16 -4.89
N GLU A 113 9.56 -18.92 -5.28
CA GLU A 113 10.29 -18.19 -6.33
C GLU A 113 11.60 -17.57 -5.83
N GLY A 114 11.88 -17.58 -4.53
CA GLY A 114 13.02 -16.89 -3.94
C GLY A 114 12.96 -15.36 -4.11
N LYS A 115 11.75 -14.80 -4.16
CA LYS A 115 11.45 -13.37 -4.37
C LYS A 115 10.71 -12.77 -3.17
N THR A 116 10.32 -11.49 -3.28
CA THR A 116 9.79 -10.72 -2.15
C THR A 116 8.48 -10.01 -2.48
N ILE A 117 7.69 -9.68 -1.45
CA ILE A 117 6.41 -8.99 -1.58
C ILE A 117 6.34 -7.71 -0.73
N ILE A 118 5.50 -6.79 -1.19
CA ILE A 118 5.11 -5.57 -0.45
C ILE A 118 3.63 -5.68 -0.08
N ALA A 119 3.31 -5.59 1.21
CA ALA A 119 1.93 -5.47 1.68
C ALA A 119 1.44 -4.02 1.56
N ASP A 120 0.49 -3.75 0.66
CA ASP A 120 0.03 -2.42 0.29
C ASP A 120 -1.41 -2.14 0.76
N GLY A 121 -1.54 -1.23 1.73
CA GLY A 121 -2.82 -0.70 2.18
C GLY A 121 -3.47 -1.42 3.36
N GLY A 122 -4.36 -0.71 4.05
CA GLY A 122 -5.14 -1.21 5.19
C GLY A 122 -4.47 -1.12 6.57
N LEU A 123 -3.21 -0.69 6.63
CA LEU A 123 -2.46 -0.51 7.87
C LEU A 123 -2.89 0.77 8.57
N LYS A 124 -3.34 0.66 9.82
CA LYS A 124 -3.82 1.79 10.64
C LYS A 124 -2.88 2.08 11.80
N PHE A 125 -2.35 1.01 12.41
CA PHE A 125 -1.46 1.08 13.56
C PHE A 125 -0.12 0.40 13.26
N SER A 126 0.91 0.72 14.03
CA SER A 126 2.21 0.04 13.93
C SER A 126 2.12 -1.47 14.18
N GLY A 127 1.17 -1.92 14.99
CA GLY A 127 0.87 -3.35 15.16
C GLY A 127 0.37 -4.03 13.89
N ASP A 128 -0.29 -3.31 12.97
CA ASP A 128 -0.69 -3.87 11.68
C ASP A 128 0.51 -4.08 10.76
N ILE A 129 1.55 -3.25 10.89
CA ILE A 129 2.83 -3.43 10.19
C ILE A 129 3.50 -4.71 10.67
N VAL A 130 3.55 -4.94 11.98
CA VAL A 130 4.07 -6.20 12.54
C VAL A 130 3.32 -7.40 11.97
N LYS A 131 1.98 -7.36 11.94
CA LYS A 131 1.16 -8.45 11.40
C LYS A 131 1.40 -8.68 9.91
N ALA A 132 1.47 -7.61 9.11
CA ALA A 132 1.71 -7.71 7.68
C ALA A 132 3.08 -8.31 7.36
N LEU A 133 4.12 -7.93 8.11
CA LEU A 133 5.45 -8.50 7.96
C LEU A 133 5.49 -9.96 8.44
N ALA A 134 4.95 -10.25 9.62
CA ALA A 134 4.85 -11.62 10.16
C ALA A 134 4.01 -12.57 9.28
N ALA A 135 3.13 -12.04 8.43
CA ALA A 135 2.36 -12.81 7.45
C ALA A 135 3.13 -13.13 6.16
N GLY A 136 4.40 -12.73 6.05
CA GLY A 136 5.24 -12.96 4.87
C GLY A 136 5.54 -11.71 4.05
N GLY A 137 5.06 -10.53 4.45
CA GLY A 137 5.46 -9.26 3.85
C GLY A 137 6.93 -8.95 4.10
N ASN A 138 7.73 -8.68 3.06
CA ASN A 138 9.12 -8.23 3.25
C ASN A 138 9.19 -6.74 3.56
N ALA A 139 8.20 -5.99 3.07
CA ALA A 139 7.99 -4.57 3.36
C ALA A 139 6.49 -4.22 3.34
N VAL A 140 6.16 -3.01 3.81
CA VAL A 140 4.81 -2.46 3.76
C VAL A 140 4.80 -1.15 2.97
N MET A 141 3.70 -0.88 2.26
CA MET A 141 3.44 0.41 1.62
C MET A 141 2.34 1.15 2.40
N LEU A 142 2.65 2.39 2.81
CA LEU A 142 1.81 3.19 3.71
C LEU A 142 1.27 4.43 3.00
N GLY A 143 -0.05 4.60 3.01
CA GLY A 143 -0.72 5.82 2.56
C GLY A 143 -1.12 6.71 3.73
N SER A 144 -2.26 6.40 4.37
CA SER A 144 -2.91 7.23 5.39
C SER A 144 -2.02 7.57 6.59
N MET A 145 -1.16 6.64 7.00
CA MET A 145 -0.21 6.84 8.10
C MET A 145 0.80 7.96 7.80
N LEU A 146 1.10 8.21 6.52
CA LEU A 146 2.08 9.22 6.08
C LEU A 146 1.43 10.47 5.47
N ALA A 147 0.19 10.39 4.97
CA ALA A 147 -0.46 11.47 4.23
C ALA A 147 -0.62 12.81 4.99
N GLY A 148 -0.56 12.77 6.33
CA GLY A 148 -0.69 13.95 7.18
C GLY A 148 0.64 14.59 7.58
N THR A 149 1.77 14.08 7.12
CA THR A 149 3.08 14.63 7.51
C THR A 149 3.40 15.92 6.78
N GLU A 150 4.36 16.68 7.31
CA GLU A 150 4.85 17.93 6.72
C GLU A 150 5.32 17.73 5.28
N GLU A 151 6.09 16.67 5.02
CA GLU A 151 6.73 16.33 3.75
C GLU A 151 5.75 15.75 2.71
N ALA A 152 4.57 15.29 3.14
CA ALA A 152 3.54 14.87 2.20
C ALA A 152 3.10 16.07 1.33
N PRO A 153 2.72 15.88 0.06
CA PRO A 153 2.24 16.99 -0.78
C PRO A 153 1.00 17.70 -0.20
N GLY A 154 0.81 18.96 -0.59
CA GLY A 154 -0.34 19.78 -0.19
C GLY A 154 -0.10 20.59 1.09
N GLU A 155 -0.98 21.57 1.32
CA GLU A 155 -0.88 22.52 2.43
C GLU A 155 -1.53 21.99 3.72
N VAL A 156 -1.09 22.53 4.86
CA VAL A 156 -1.73 22.30 6.16
C VAL A 156 -2.90 23.26 6.31
N ILE A 157 -4.10 22.70 6.44
CA ILE A 157 -5.36 23.44 6.60
C ILE A 157 -5.71 23.45 8.08
N THR A 158 -5.91 24.65 8.65
CA THR A 158 -6.38 24.80 10.04
C THR A 158 -7.88 25.00 10.05
N ASP A 159 -8.60 24.15 10.77
CA ASP A 159 -10.03 24.27 10.99
C ASP A 159 -10.27 25.40 12.01
N GLU A 160 -10.82 26.53 11.56
CA GLU A 160 -10.94 27.74 12.39
C GLU A 160 -11.83 27.56 13.63
N THR A 161 -12.74 26.58 13.62
CA THR A 161 -13.66 26.32 14.74
C THR A 161 -13.01 25.45 15.82
N SER A 162 -12.30 24.40 15.41
CA SER A 162 -11.68 23.46 16.35
C SER A 162 -10.20 23.75 16.66
N GLY A 163 -9.54 24.56 15.82
CA GLY A 163 -8.09 24.76 15.84
C GLY A 163 -7.29 23.54 15.35
N HIS A 164 -7.96 22.45 14.94
CA HIS A 164 -7.29 21.25 14.47
C HIS A 164 -6.73 21.44 13.07
N GLN A 165 -5.56 20.85 12.84
CA GLN A 165 -4.85 20.93 11.56
C GLN A 165 -5.02 19.63 10.76
N PHE A 166 -5.15 19.78 9.44
CA PHE A 166 -5.40 18.67 8.51
C PHE A 166 -4.60 18.83 7.22
N LYS A 167 -4.41 17.73 6.49
CA LYS A 167 -3.94 17.72 5.09
C LYS A 167 -4.91 16.95 4.21
N SER A 168 -4.97 17.32 2.92
CA SER A 168 -5.75 16.60 1.92
C SER A 168 -5.21 15.18 1.70
N TYR A 169 -6.10 14.21 1.59
CA TYR A 169 -5.75 12.83 1.27
C TYR A 169 -6.84 12.21 0.39
N ARG A 170 -6.47 11.76 -0.82
CA ARG A 170 -7.42 11.27 -1.83
C ARG A 170 -6.96 9.98 -2.49
N GLY A 171 -7.93 9.17 -2.87
CA GLY A 171 -7.69 7.88 -3.52
C GLY A 171 -7.30 8.11 -4.97
N MET A 172 -6.41 7.28 -5.51
CA MET A 172 -6.08 7.37 -6.94
C MET A 172 -7.31 7.07 -7.82
N GLY A 173 -8.33 6.39 -7.29
CA GLY A 173 -9.62 6.17 -7.96
C GLY A 173 -10.68 7.23 -7.67
N SER A 174 -10.33 8.32 -6.97
CA SER A 174 -11.22 9.47 -6.80
C SER A 174 -11.31 10.28 -8.09
N ILE A 175 -12.42 11.03 -8.27
CA ILE A 175 -12.63 11.87 -9.45
C ILE A 175 -11.48 12.86 -9.60
N ALA A 176 -11.12 13.61 -8.56
CA ALA A 176 -10.07 14.61 -8.69
C ALA A 176 -8.68 14.00 -8.96
N ALA A 177 -8.40 12.77 -8.53
CA ALA A 177 -7.15 12.09 -8.91
C ALA A 177 -7.19 11.64 -10.38
N MET A 178 -8.31 11.05 -10.81
CA MET A 178 -8.49 10.55 -12.18
C MET A 178 -8.45 11.68 -13.21
N GLU A 179 -9.03 12.84 -12.91
CA GLU A 179 -8.89 14.04 -13.75
C GLU A 179 -7.43 14.49 -13.91
N ASN A 180 -6.56 14.15 -12.95
CA ASN A 180 -5.14 14.47 -12.95
C ASN A 180 -4.23 13.30 -13.38
N GLY A 181 -4.78 12.31 -14.10
CA GLY A 181 -3.97 11.32 -14.83
C GLY A 181 -3.83 9.95 -14.17
N SER A 182 -4.77 9.55 -13.31
CA SER A 182 -4.84 8.18 -12.76
C SER A 182 -5.93 7.29 -13.36
N LYS A 183 -6.56 7.72 -14.47
CA LYS A 183 -7.67 6.99 -15.11
C LYS A 183 -7.27 5.60 -15.61
N ASP A 184 -6.08 5.49 -16.19
CA ASP A 184 -5.52 4.28 -16.77
C ASP A 184 -5.39 3.16 -15.73
N ARG A 185 -5.05 3.52 -14.48
CA ARG A 185 -4.99 2.58 -13.34
C ARG A 185 -6.30 1.82 -13.12
N TYR A 186 -7.44 2.45 -13.42
CA TYR A 186 -8.80 1.90 -13.23
C TYR A 186 -9.48 1.57 -14.55
N PHE A 187 -8.73 1.41 -15.64
CA PHE A 187 -9.24 1.06 -16.97
C PHE A 187 -10.25 2.08 -17.53
N GLN A 188 -10.18 3.33 -17.05
CA GLN A 188 -11.06 4.44 -17.45
C GLN A 188 -10.35 5.47 -18.33
N GLY A 189 -9.21 5.10 -18.94
CA GLY A 189 -8.38 5.99 -19.76
C GLY A 189 -9.12 6.64 -20.93
N GLU A 190 -10.14 5.97 -21.48
CA GLU A 190 -10.96 6.48 -22.59
C GLU A 190 -12.16 7.33 -22.12
N VAL A 191 -12.43 7.41 -20.81
CA VAL A 191 -13.56 8.18 -20.25
C VAL A 191 -13.15 9.64 -20.06
N ASN A 192 -13.67 10.51 -20.92
CA ASN A 192 -13.31 11.93 -20.93
C ASN A 192 -14.16 12.79 -19.97
N GLU A 193 -15.41 12.41 -19.72
CA GLU A 193 -16.33 13.18 -18.89
C GLU A 193 -16.32 12.70 -17.43
N ALA A 194 -16.04 13.60 -16.48
CA ALA A 194 -15.93 13.27 -15.06
C ALA A 194 -17.22 12.66 -14.47
N ASN A 195 -18.39 13.12 -14.91
CA ASN A 195 -19.69 12.61 -14.49
C ASN A 195 -20.00 11.18 -15.00
N LYS A 196 -19.22 10.67 -15.97
CA LYS A 196 -19.33 9.29 -16.48
C LYS A 196 -18.29 8.36 -15.87
N MET A 197 -17.36 8.88 -15.07
CA MET A 197 -16.40 8.05 -14.35
C MET A 197 -17.09 7.30 -13.21
N VAL A 198 -16.65 6.08 -12.96
CA VAL A 198 -17.09 5.26 -11.83
C VAL A 198 -15.93 5.22 -10.82
N PRO A 199 -15.92 6.09 -9.80
CA PRO A 199 -14.80 6.21 -8.90
C PRO A 199 -14.70 5.02 -7.93
N GLU A 200 -13.49 4.50 -7.79
CA GLU A 200 -13.12 3.46 -6.82
C GLU A 200 -12.28 4.01 -5.66
N GLY A 201 -12.36 5.33 -5.44
CA GLY A 201 -11.79 5.99 -4.29
C GLY A 201 -12.53 7.26 -3.91
N ILE A 202 -12.29 7.72 -2.69
CA ILE A 202 -12.86 8.96 -2.16
C ILE A 202 -11.80 10.03 -1.91
N GLU A 203 -12.25 11.25 -1.66
CA GLU A 203 -11.44 12.37 -1.23
C GLU A 203 -11.77 12.68 0.23
N GLY A 204 -10.74 12.97 1.02
CA GLY A 204 -10.90 13.30 2.42
C GLY A 204 -9.76 14.16 2.94
N ARG A 205 -9.79 14.37 4.25
CA ARG A 205 -8.72 15.03 5.00
C ARG A 205 -8.23 14.09 6.09
N THR A 206 -6.95 14.17 6.42
CA THR A 206 -6.35 13.45 7.55
C THR A 206 -5.74 14.47 8.51
N ALA A 207 -5.72 14.17 9.80
CA ALA A 207 -5.08 15.03 10.79
C ALA A 207 -3.61 15.27 10.41
N TYR A 208 -3.13 16.50 10.66
CA TYR A 208 -1.72 16.83 10.55
C TYR A 208 -0.93 16.05 11.61
N LYS A 209 0.14 15.37 11.17
CA LYS A 209 0.91 14.40 11.99
C LYS A 209 2.28 14.90 12.41
N GLY A 210 2.66 16.13 12.04
CA GLY A 210 4.01 16.65 12.24
C GLY A 210 4.99 16.14 11.18
N SER A 211 6.27 16.02 11.54
CA SER A 211 7.31 15.56 10.63
C SER A 211 7.23 14.05 10.34
N LEU A 212 7.68 13.66 9.15
CA LEU A 212 7.79 12.25 8.75
C LEU A 212 8.68 11.47 9.70
N ASP A 213 9.81 12.06 10.12
CA ASP A 213 10.75 11.42 11.05
C ASP A 213 10.06 11.01 12.37
N GLY A 214 9.24 11.89 12.94
CA GLY A 214 8.51 11.59 14.18
C GLY A 214 7.50 10.45 14.00
N VAL A 215 6.81 10.40 12.86
CA VAL A 215 5.87 9.31 12.53
C VAL A 215 6.62 7.98 12.33
N ILE A 216 7.72 7.99 11.58
CA ILE A 216 8.55 6.81 11.34
C ILE A 216 9.15 6.29 12.65
N PHE A 217 9.60 7.18 13.54
CA PHE A 217 10.11 6.79 14.86
C PHE A 217 9.08 5.98 15.66
N GLN A 218 7.81 6.41 15.69
CA GLN A 218 6.73 5.68 16.37
C GLN A 218 6.42 4.33 15.69
N ILE A 219 6.42 4.29 14.36
CA ILE A 219 6.21 3.06 13.59
C ILE A 219 7.31 2.04 13.91
N ILE A 220 8.58 2.44 13.83
CA ILE A 220 9.74 1.57 14.09
C ILE A 220 9.77 1.13 15.56
N GLY A 221 9.40 2.00 16.50
CA GLY A 221 9.25 1.63 17.91
C GLY A 221 8.24 0.50 18.12
N GLY A 222 7.07 0.60 17.48
CA GLY A 222 6.05 -0.46 17.52
C GLY A 222 6.53 -1.75 16.86
N LEU A 223 7.21 -1.67 15.71
CA LEU A 223 7.78 -2.84 15.04
C LEU A 223 8.83 -3.56 15.91
N ARG A 224 9.78 -2.82 16.47
CA ARG A 224 10.81 -3.38 17.37
C ARG A 224 10.20 -4.01 18.61
N SER A 225 9.16 -3.41 19.18
CA SER A 225 8.42 -4.00 20.30
C SER A 225 7.76 -5.33 19.89
N GLY A 226 7.10 -5.38 18.73
CA GLY A 226 6.49 -6.60 18.20
C GLY A 226 7.52 -7.71 17.98
N MET A 227 8.65 -7.39 17.35
CA MET A 227 9.78 -8.32 17.16
C MET A 227 10.37 -8.82 18.49
N GLY A 228 10.43 -7.96 19.51
CA GLY A 228 10.85 -8.35 20.86
C GLY A 228 9.91 -9.38 21.50
N TYR A 229 8.59 -9.20 21.36
CA TYR A 229 7.61 -10.17 21.86
C TYR A 229 7.62 -11.50 21.10
N THR A 230 7.92 -11.50 19.81
CA THR A 230 8.00 -12.72 18.99
C THR A 230 9.38 -13.38 19.01
N GLY A 231 10.38 -12.73 19.62
CA GLY A 231 11.76 -13.23 19.67
C GLY A 231 12.45 -13.25 18.30
N ALA A 232 12.09 -12.32 17.41
CA ALA A 232 12.66 -12.19 16.07
C ALA A 232 13.78 -11.13 16.05
N ALA A 233 14.98 -11.52 15.64
CA ALA A 233 16.13 -10.62 15.55
C ALA A 233 16.09 -9.71 14.31
N ASP A 234 15.44 -10.19 13.25
CA ASP A 234 15.28 -9.48 11.98
C ASP A 234 13.93 -9.80 11.32
N ILE A 235 13.67 -9.23 10.14
CA ILE A 235 12.40 -9.40 9.42
C ILE A 235 12.20 -10.83 8.91
N ASN A 236 13.28 -11.53 8.51
CA ASN A 236 13.16 -12.91 8.05
C ASN A 236 12.76 -13.82 9.21
N GLU A 237 13.37 -13.63 10.38
CA GLU A 237 12.95 -14.36 11.58
C GLU A 237 11.52 -14.02 12.00
N LEU A 238 11.08 -12.76 11.80
CA LEU A 238 9.69 -12.37 12.07
C LEU A 238 8.71 -13.12 11.15
N ILE A 239 9.04 -13.28 9.88
CA ILE A 239 8.26 -14.07 8.90
C ILE A 239 8.26 -15.54 9.29
N ASP A 240 9.41 -16.13 9.59
CA ASP A 240 9.57 -17.58 9.75
C ASP A 240 9.06 -18.12 11.10
N LYS A 241 9.17 -17.32 12.18
CA LYS A 241 8.91 -17.80 13.55
C LYS A 241 7.55 -17.41 14.09
N SER A 242 6.95 -16.34 13.56
CA SER A 242 5.72 -15.78 14.14
C SER A 242 4.54 -16.74 13.98
N ARG A 243 3.65 -16.71 14.97
CA ARG A 243 2.40 -17.47 14.94
C ARG A 243 1.25 -16.54 15.27
N PHE A 244 0.13 -16.75 14.60
CA PHE A 244 -1.09 -16.00 14.82
C PHE A 244 -2.10 -16.83 15.60
N VAL A 245 -2.95 -16.14 16.36
CA VAL A 245 -4.18 -16.68 16.91
C VAL A 245 -5.35 -15.87 16.35
N GLN A 246 -6.37 -16.56 15.85
CA GLN A 246 -7.58 -15.90 15.39
C GLN A 246 -8.40 -15.45 16.60
N ILE A 247 -8.86 -14.21 16.57
CA ILE A 247 -9.70 -13.62 17.62
C ILE A 247 -11.08 -13.27 17.08
N THR A 248 -12.05 -13.18 17.97
CA THR A 248 -13.39 -12.65 17.66
C THR A 248 -13.41 -11.12 17.77
N ASN A 249 -14.52 -10.49 17.40
CA ASN A 249 -14.71 -9.05 17.61
C ASN A 249 -14.62 -8.64 19.10
N ALA A 250 -15.02 -9.51 20.02
CA ALA A 250 -14.86 -9.26 21.45
C ALA A 250 -13.37 -9.19 21.83
N GLY A 251 -12.53 -10.07 21.28
CA GLY A 251 -11.09 -10.01 21.46
C GLY A 251 -10.46 -8.76 20.84
N LEU A 252 -11.01 -8.23 19.74
CA LEU A 252 -10.58 -6.96 19.18
C LEU A 252 -10.93 -5.78 20.11
N ILE A 253 -12.12 -5.78 20.70
CA ILE A 253 -12.52 -4.77 21.69
C ILE A 253 -11.59 -4.81 22.90
N GLU A 254 -11.27 -6.02 23.40
CA GLU A 254 -10.30 -6.25 24.48
C GLU A 254 -8.88 -5.74 24.12
N SER A 255 -8.47 -5.92 22.87
CA SER A 255 -7.12 -5.51 22.41
C SER A 255 -6.89 -4.00 22.42
N HIS A 256 -7.96 -3.20 22.32
CA HIS A 256 -7.90 -1.74 22.40
C HIS A 256 -8.16 -1.29 23.84
N PRO A 257 -7.64 -0.13 24.30
CA PRO A 257 -8.07 0.47 25.57
C PRO A 257 -9.61 0.49 25.70
N HIS A 258 -10.11 -0.11 26.77
CA HIS A 258 -11.53 -0.22 27.10
C HIS A 258 -11.75 0.11 28.60
N ASP A 259 -12.98 0.47 28.95
CA ASP A 259 -13.41 0.79 30.33
C ASP A 259 -12.63 1.94 31.02
N VAL A 260 -12.07 2.87 30.25
CA VAL A 260 -11.38 4.07 30.74
C VAL A 260 -11.59 5.27 29.81
N GLN A 261 -11.58 6.48 30.37
CA GLN A 261 -11.56 7.73 29.61
C GLN A 261 -10.10 8.16 29.34
N ILE A 262 -9.74 8.30 28.06
CA ILE A 262 -8.41 8.77 27.65
C ILE A 262 -8.30 10.26 27.98
N SER A 263 -7.41 10.63 28.89
CA SER A 263 -7.18 12.03 29.29
C SER A 263 -6.14 12.75 28.42
N LYS A 264 -5.25 11.99 27.77
CA LYS A 264 -4.20 12.51 26.88
C LYS A 264 -3.94 11.54 25.74
N SER A 265 -3.85 12.05 24.52
CA SER A 265 -3.53 11.24 23.33
C SER A 265 -2.08 10.75 23.38
N ALA A 266 -1.88 9.48 23.00
CA ALA A 266 -0.55 8.94 22.77
C ALA A 266 -0.14 9.15 21.30
N PRO A 267 1.15 9.38 21.00
CA PRO A 267 1.60 9.67 19.64
C PRO A 267 1.44 8.48 18.66
N ASN A 268 1.23 7.28 19.16
CA ASN A 268 1.11 6.04 18.39
C ASN A 268 -0.30 5.42 18.46
N TYR A 269 -1.28 6.11 19.04
CA TYR A 269 -2.62 5.59 19.20
C TYR A 269 -3.69 6.71 19.12
N SER A 270 -4.55 6.62 18.11
CA SER A 270 -5.81 7.36 18.04
C SER A 270 -6.95 6.39 17.73
N ARG A 271 -8.11 6.63 18.35
CA ARG A 271 -9.35 5.89 18.09
C ARG A 271 -10.25 6.82 17.28
N ASP A 272 -9.92 6.95 15.99
CA ASP A 272 -10.78 7.62 15.02
C ASP A 272 -11.73 6.60 14.38
#